data_AF-A0A7L1TFI9-F1
#
_entry.id   AF-A0A7L1TFI9-F1
#
_cell.length_a   1.000
_cell.length_b   1.000
_cell.length_c   1.000
_cell.angle_alpha   90.00
_cell.angle_beta   90.00
_cell.angle_gamma   90.00
#
_symmetry.space_group_name_H-M   'P 1'
#
loop_
_entity.id
_entity.type
_entity.pdbx_description
1 polymer ?
#
loop_
_entity_poly.entity_id
_entity_poly.type
_entity_poly.pdbx_seq_one_letter_code
_entity_poly.pdbx_strand_id
1 'polypeptide(L)' 'AGSAWSCPPVRIICAMHNPPNQCYTDRQCPRYKKCCSTACGRKCILRPSYPPV' A
#
# COMPACT_ATOMS: atom_id res chain seq x y z
N ALA A 1 -5.62 4.09 19.28
CA ALA A 1 -6.70 4.04 18.27
C ALA A 1 -6.10 3.59 16.92
N GLY A 2 -5.99 2.28 16.71
CA GLY A 2 -5.38 1.70 15.51
C GLY A 2 -6.40 1.64 14.38
N SER A 3 -6.10 2.22 13.23
CA SER A 3 -6.98 2.14 12.06
C SER A 3 -7.02 0.68 11.55
N ALA A 4 -8.10 -0.04 11.86
CA ALA A 4 -8.30 -1.47 11.58
C ALA A 4 -8.66 -1.78 10.12
N TRP A 5 -7.95 -1.19 9.15
CA TRP A 5 -8.09 -1.61 7.75
C TRP A 5 -6.80 -2.27 7.25
N SER A 6 -6.98 -3.32 6.47
CA SER A 6 -5.90 -4.16 5.93
C SER A 6 -5.70 -3.88 4.45
N CYS A 7 -4.47 -4.07 3.97
CA CYS A 7 -4.15 -3.94 2.55
C CYS A 7 -5.07 -4.84 1.70
N PRO A 8 -5.46 -4.39 0.49
CA PRO A 8 -6.22 -5.20 -0.43
C PRO A 8 -5.37 -6.40 -0.89
N PRO A 9 -6.00 -7.54 -1.19
CA PRO A 9 -5.29 -8.68 -1.73
C PRO A 9 -4.75 -8.35 -3.12
N VAL A 10 -3.46 -8.64 -3.33
CA VAL A 10 -2.81 -8.49 -4.64
C VAL A 10 -2.83 -9.83 -5.35
N ARG A 11 -3.49 -9.91 -6.51
CA ARG A 11 -3.62 -11.14 -7.30
C ARG A 11 -2.73 -11.19 -8.54
N ILE A 12 -2.16 -10.06 -8.92
CA ILE A 12 -1.31 -9.90 -10.10
C ILE A 12 0.04 -9.42 -9.60
N ILE A 13 1.13 -10.09 -9.96
CA ILE A 13 2.50 -9.69 -9.65
C ILE A 13 3.25 -9.54 -10.96
N CYS A 14 3.98 -8.45 -11.13
CA CYS A 14 4.82 -8.29 -12.32
C CYS A 14 6.08 -9.15 -12.25
N ALA A 15 6.55 -9.56 -13.42
CA ALA A 15 7.76 -10.34 -13.59
C ALA A 15 9.03 -9.47 -13.45
N MET A 16 9.16 -8.76 -12.33
CA MET A 16 10.38 -8.02 -11.96
C MET A 16 11.05 -8.70 -10.77
N HIS A 17 12.34 -8.99 -10.90
CA HIS A 17 13.12 -9.63 -9.83
C HIS A 17 13.26 -8.72 -8.59
N ASN A 18 13.33 -7.40 -8.77
CA ASN A 18 13.38 -6.43 -7.67
C ASN A 18 12.51 -5.21 -7.98
N PRO A 19 11.19 -5.27 -7.73
CA PRO A 19 10.33 -4.14 -7.98
C PRO A 19 10.60 -2.99 -6.98
N PRO A 20 10.52 -1.72 -7.43
CA PRO A 20 10.82 -0.58 -6.57
C PRO A 20 9.79 -0.46 -5.45
N ASN A 21 10.28 -0.36 -4.22
CA ASN A 21 9.45 -0.11 -3.03
C ASN A 21 9.49 1.39 -2.70
N GLN A 22 8.33 2.04 -2.69
CA GLN A 22 8.20 3.44 -2.28
C GLN A 22 8.10 3.59 -0.76
N CYS A 23 7.80 2.49 -0.07
CA CYS A 23 7.71 2.42 1.38
C CYS A 23 8.04 0.99 1.84
N TYR A 24 8.35 0.85 3.13
CA TYR A 24 8.58 -0.41 3.84
C TYR A 24 7.67 -0.55 5.06
N THR A 25 7.26 0.58 5.66
CA THR A 25 6.40 0.62 6.84
C THR A 25 5.32 1.68 6.71
N ASP A 26 4.20 1.49 7.41
CA ASP A 26 3.08 2.45 7.43
C ASP A 26 3.50 3.85 7.87
N ARG A 27 4.53 3.96 8.72
CA ARG A 27 5.05 5.23 9.24
C ARG A 27 5.69 6.12 8.16
N GLN A 28 6.15 5.52 7.07
CA GLN A 28 6.72 6.26 5.93
C GLN A 28 5.63 6.85 5.03
N CYS A 29 4.39 6.43 5.21
CA CYS A 29 3.27 6.89 4.41
C CYS A 29 2.62 8.11 5.07
N PRO A 30 2.24 9.14 4.28
CA PRO A 30 1.55 10.30 4.82
C PRO A 30 0.13 9.92 5.26
N ARG A 31 -0.37 10.58 6.30
CA ARG A 31 -1.75 10.59 6.84
C ARG A 31 -2.74 9.59 6.22
N TYR A 32 -3.25 8.67 7.04
CA TYR A 32 -4.30 7.68 6.71
C TYR A 32 -3.96 6.72 5.56
N LYS A 33 -2.71 6.71 5.08
CA LYS A 33 -2.19 5.72 4.15
C LYS A 33 -1.45 4.62 4.88
N LYS A 34 -1.47 3.42 4.29
CA LYS A 34 -0.66 2.28 4.73
C LYS A 34 0.31 1.85 3.64
N CYS A 35 1.43 1.30 4.06
CA CYS A 35 2.39 0.72 3.14
C CYS A 35 1.95 -0.69 2.78
N CYS A 36 1.52 -0.87 1.54
CA CYS A 36 0.96 -2.12 1.08
C CYS A 36 1.70 -2.65 -0.13
N SER A 37 1.75 -3.97 -0.25
CA SER A 37 2.15 -4.62 -1.48
C SER A 37 1.16 -4.27 -2.60
N THR A 38 1.70 -4.08 -3.79
CA THR A 38 0.94 -3.84 -5.03
C THR A 38 1.44 -4.83 -6.09
N ALA A 39 0.92 -4.75 -7.31
CA ALA A 39 1.36 -5.63 -8.39
C ALA A 39 2.86 -5.54 -8.68
N CYS A 40 3.48 -4.39 -8.41
CA CYS A 40 4.91 -4.19 -8.49
C CYS A 40 5.41 -3.44 -7.26
N GLY A 41 5.94 -4.18 -6.29
CA GLY A 41 6.56 -3.59 -5.10
C GLY A 41 5.54 -2.99 -4.13
N ARG A 42 6.01 -2.12 -3.24
CA ARG A 42 5.22 -1.52 -2.16
C ARG A 42 4.91 -0.05 -2.40
N LYS A 43 3.68 0.35 -2.11
CA LYS A 43 3.21 1.74 -2.23
C LYS A 43 2.33 2.15 -1.06
N CYS A 44 2.30 3.44 -0.79
CA CYS A 44 1.40 4.04 0.18
C CYS A 44 -0.01 4.17 -0.40
N ILE A 45 -0.94 3.35 0.08
CA ILE A 45 -2.32 3.34 -0.38
C ILE A 45 -3.26 3.91 0.68
N LEU A 46 -4.24 4.69 0.23
CA LEU A 46 -5.35 5.16 1.05
C LEU A 46 -6.33 4.02 1.30
N ARG A 47 -7.15 4.17 2.35
CA ARG A 47 -8.30 3.29 2.56
C ARG A 47 -9.24 3.42 1.35
N PRO A 48 -9.69 2.32 0.72
CA PRO A 48 -10.57 2.33 -0.45
C PRO A 48 -11.95 2.91 -0.14
N SER A 49 -12.30 3.06 1.14
CA SER A 49 -13.50 3.79 1.56
C SER A 49 -13.27 5.30 1.74
N TYR A 50 -12.07 5.82 1.47
CA TYR A 50 -11.84 7.26 1.45
C TYR A 50 -12.23 7.73 0.05
N PRO A 51 -13.32 8.49 -0.10
CA PRO A 51 -13.68 9.03 -1.40
C PRO A 51 -12.52 9.89 -1.93
N PRO A 52 -12.17 9.80 -3.22
CA PRO A 52 -11.29 10.79 -3.81
C PRO A 52 -11.99 12.15 -3.66
N VAL A 53 -11.36 13.07 -2.93
CA VAL A 53 -11.71 14.50 -2.97
C VAL A 53 -11.37 15.05 -4.35
#